data_AF-A0A6C0BIX8-F1
#
_entry.id   AF-A0A6C0BIX8-F1
#
_cell.length_a   1.000
_cell.length_b   1.000
_cell.length_c   1.000
_cell.angle_alpha   90.00
_cell.angle_beta   90.00
_cell.angle_gamma   90.00
#
_symmetry.space_group_name_H-M   'P 1'
#
loop_
_entity.id
_entity.type
_entity.pdbx_description
1 polymer ?
#
loop_
_entity_poly.entity_id
_entity_poly.type
_entity_poly.pdbx_seq_one_letter_code
_entity_poly.pdbx_strand_id
1 'polypeptide(L)'
;MQDTLRGIISDLHVFLYGGLRSLPFTLGGTMLILGLFTSNYAILFFLIGFLIAAPLATWIVNRFIPLTWNAGYYVIYYISLMFGKGIQEPGEWLEMDYFKTTVGDVCKLVVPYLTKNDGQPEVVISSEWMAMVSFFVGYMICNALQLYNADIFNSAALNSPDAASTEAKVKKRKGQVMIALISIILFALIILWYRINSGCEKWIGVLLTAAGFGTAGYYWYDLLSMVGQGRLSDIFGIANRLLAPSAIKNGPIACVPIPS
;
A
#
# COMPACT_ATOMS: atom_id res chain seq x y z
N MET A 1 42.29 7.34 12.02
CA MET A 1 41.10 6.84 12.76
C MET A 1 39.84 7.62 12.40
N GLN A 2 39.88 8.94 12.23
CA GLN A 2 38.74 9.73 11.74
C GLN A 2 38.28 9.32 10.32
N ASP A 3 39.21 8.97 9.43
CA ASP A 3 38.87 8.55 8.06
C ASP A 3 38.14 7.19 8.03
N THR A 4 38.43 6.31 8.97
CA THR A 4 37.81 4.98 9.06
C THR A 4 36.34 5.07 9.49
N LEU A 5 36.01 5.94 10.46
CA LEU A 5 34.63 6.14 10.92
C LEU A 5 33.76 6.81 9.84
N ARG A 6 34.31 7.79 9.10
CA ARG A 6 33.59 8.42 7.99
C ARG A 6 33.27 7.44 6.87
N GLY A 7 34.20 6.54 6.55
CA GLY A 7 33.96 5.46 5.59
C GLY A 7 32.79 4.57 5.99
N ILE A 8 32.79 4.09 7.25
CA ILE A 8 31.71 3.22 7.77
C ILE A 8 30.34 3.92 7.73
N ILE A 9 30.28 5.20 8.09
CA ILE A 9 29.02 5.97 8.06
C ILE A 9 28.52 6.15 6.62
N SER A 10 29.43 6.42 5.68
CA SER A 10 29.10 6.54 4.26
C SER A 10 28.54 5.23 3.70
N ASP A 11 29.17 4.10 4.03
CA ASP A 11 28.73 2.77 3.55
C ASP A 11 27.37 2.40 4.13
N LEU A 12 27.14 2.67 5.44
CA LEU A 12 25.84 2.47 6.07
C LEU A 12 24.75 3.29 5.38
N HIS A 13 25.05 4.54 5.03
CA HIS A 13 24.12 5.41 4.34
C HIS A 13 23.78 4.87 2.95
N VAL A 14 24.77 4.47 2.16
CA VAL A 14 24.55 3.86 0.84
C VAL A 14 23.72 2.58 0.96
N PHE A 15 24.02 1.73 1.95
CA PHE A 15 23.28 0.50 2.20
C PHE A 15 21.81 0.77 2.56
N LEU A 16 21.55 1.71 3.49
CA LEU A 16 20.20 2.10 3.89
C LEU A 16 19.41 2.70 2.72
N TYR A 17 20.04 3.53 1.90
CA TYR A 17 19.42 4.10 0.70
C TYR A 17 19.08 3.02 -0.33
N GLY A 18 19.97 2.06 -0.57
CA GLY A 18 19.71 0.91 -1.43
C GLY A 18 18.55 0.05 -0.93
N GLY A 19 18.50 -0.19 0.37
CA GLY A 19 17.40 -0.92 1.01
C GLY A 19 16.06 -0.19 0.90
N LEU A 20 16.02 1.11 1.16
CA LEU A 20 14.79 1.91 1.05
C LEU A 20 14.29 2.02 -0.40
N ARG A 21 15.22 2.14 -1.36
CA ARG A 21 14.87 2.15 -2.79
C ARG A 21 14.24 0.84 -3.25
N SER A 22 14.76 -0.30 -2.79
CA SER A 22 14.26 -1.63 -3.12
C SER A 22 13.17 -2.14 -2.17
N LEU A 23 12.73 -1.32 -1.22
CA LEU A 23 11.78 -1.70 -0.17
C LEU A 23 10.51 -2.36 -0.71
N PRO A 24 9.80 -1.83 -1.73
CA PRO A 24 8.56 -2.46 -2.21
C PRO A 24 8.81 -3.87 -2.74
N PHE A 25 9.90 -4.08 -3.49
CA PHE A 25 10.25 -5.41 -3.99
C PHE A 25 10.71 -6.35 -2.88
N THR A 26 11.46 -5.86 -1.90
CA THR A 26 11.87 -6.67 -0.75
C THR A 26 10.64 -7.10 0.06
N LEU A 27 9.68 -6.20 0.29
CA LEU A 27 8.40 -6.53 0.94
C LEU A 27 7.59 -7.54 0.12
N GLY A 28 7.42 -7.29 -1.18
CA GLY A 28 6.70 -8.19 -2.07
C GLY A 28 7.34 -9.59 -2.15
N GLY A 29 8.66 -9.66 -2.30
CA GLY A 29 9.41 -10.91 -2.38
C GLY A 29 9.39 -11.71 -1.08
N THR A 30 9.60 -11.04 0.06
CA THR A 30 9.52 -11.72 1.38
C THR A 30 8.11 -12.23 1.66
N MET A 31 7.08 -11.43 1.38
CA MET A 31 5.69 -11.87 1.51
C MET A 31 5.35 -13.00 0.53
N LEU A 32 5.87 -13.00 -0.69
CA LEU A 32 5.65 -14.09 -1.64
C LEU A 32 6.20 -15.40 -1.12
N ILE A 33 7.44 -15.38 -0.63
CA ILE A 33 8.09 -16.54 -0.02
C ILE A 33 7.26 -17.04 1.17
N LEU A 34 6.87 -16.15 2.09
CA LEU A 34 6.04 -16.51 3.24
C LEU A 34 4.68 -17.05 2.82
N GLY A 35 4.02 -16.42 1.85
CA GLY A 35 2.71 -16.83 1.34
C GLY A 35 2.73 -18.22 0.72
N LEU A 36 3.76 -18.54 -0.06
CA LEU A 36 3.94 -19.85 -0.68
C LEU A 36 4.26 -20.93 0.38
N PHE A 37 5.19 -20.68 1.29
CA PHE A 37 5.57 -21.67 2.31
C PHE A 37 4.50 -21.92 3.37
N THR A 38 3.69 -20.90 3.69
CA THR A 38 2.58 -21.04 4.66
C THR A 38 1.25 -21.39 4.00
N SER A 39 1.19 -21.45 2.66
CA SER A 39 -0.05 -21.58 1.89
C SER A 39 -1.11 -20.54 2.31
N ASN A 40 -0.67 -19.34 2.66
CA ASN A 40 -1.56 -18.27 3.10
C ASN A 40 -2.09 -17.50 1.89
N TYR A 41 -3.28 -17.89 1.43
CA TYR A 41 -3.96 -17.25 0.29
C TYR A 41 -4.15 -15.75 0.46
N ALA A 42 -4.32 -15.24 1.69
CA ALA A 42 -4.49 -13.81 1.91
C ALA A 42 -3.27 -13.00 1.48
N ILE A 43 -2.07 -13.52 1.77
CA ILE A 43 -0.81 -12.90 1.34
C ILE A 43 -0.69 -12.96 -0.19
N LEU A 44 -1.07 -14.08 -0.82
CA LEU A 44 -1.01 -14.23 -2.27
C LEU A 44 -1.95 -13.26 -3.01
N PHE A 45 -3.19 -13.09 -2.53
CA PHE A 45 -4.13 -12.14 -3.13
C PHE A 45 -3.77 -10.68 -2.87
N PHE A 46 -3.20 -10.38 -1.69
CA PHE A 46 -2.58 -9.09 -1.44
C PHE A 46 -1.46 -8.79 -2.44
N LEU A 47 -0.59 -9.77 -2.71
CA LEU A 47 0.53 -9.61 -3.66
C LEU A 47 0.08 -9.36 -5.09
N ILE A 48 -1.05 -9.91 -5.52
CA ILE A 48 -1.63 -9.56 -6.83
C ILE A 48 -1.97 -8.07 -6.87
N GLY A 49 -2.63 -7.55 -5.83
CA GLY A 49 -2.92 -6.12 -5.72
C GLY A 49 -1.65 -5.27 -5.69
N PHE A 50 -0.67 -5.68 -4.90
CA PHE A 50 0.55 -4.92 -4.65
C PHE A 50 1.55 -4.95 -5.82
N LEU A 51 1.79 -6.10 -6.45
CA LEU A 51 2.78 -6.25 -7.53
C LEU A 51 2.21 -6.01 -8.93
N ILE A 52 0.90 -6.17 -9.12
CA ILE A 52 0.27 -6.04 -10.45
C ILE A 52 -0.64 -4.81 -10.47
N ALA A 53 -1.65 -4.77 -9.59
CA ALA A 53 -2.69 -3.73 -9.68
C ALA A 53 -2.12 -2.32 -9.39
N ALA A 54 -1.29 -2.17 -8.36
CA ALA A 54 -0.73 -0.88 -8.00
C ALA A 54 0.20 -0.30 -9.11
N PRO A 55 1.23 -1.01 -9.62
CA PRO A 55 2.04 -0.50 -10.74
C PRO A 55 1.23 -0.22 -12.00
N LEU A 56 0.27 -1.09 -12.34
CA LEU A 56 -0.60 -0.88 -13.50
C LEU A 56 -1.45 0.39 -13.33
N ALA A 57 -2.04 0.61 -12.15
CA ALA A 57 -2.79 1.82 -11.86
C ALA A 57 -1.90 3.06 -11.90
N THR A 58 -0.65 2.99 -11.44
CA THR A 58 0.31 4.10 -11.56
C THR A 58 0.63 4.42 -13.01
N TRP A 59 0.84 3.40 -13.84
CA TRP A 59 1.04 3.57 -15.28
C TRP A 59 -0.17 4.25 -15.94
N ILE A 60 -1.39 3.82 -15.60
CA ILE A 60 -2.63 4.44 -16.08
C ILE A 60 -2.68 5.91 -15.63
N VAL A 61 -2.48 6.20 -14.34
CA VAL A 61 -2.53 7.56 -13.78
C VAL A 61 -1.54 8.49 -14.48
N ASN A 62 -0.28 8.07 -14.62
CA ASN A 62 0.76 8.87 -15.26
C ASN A 62 0.55 9.04 -16.78
N ARG A 63 -0.21 8.16 -17.43
CA ARG A 63 -0.45 8.27 -18.89
C ARG A 63 -1.75 9.01 -19.21
N PHE A 64 -2.84 8.69 -18.52
CA PHE A 64 -4.16 9.19 -18.83
C PHE A 64 -4.44 10.55 -18.22
N ILE A 65 -3.99 10.85 -16.99
CA ILE A 65 -4.26 12.17 -16.39
C ILE A 65 -3.62 13.31 -17.20
N PRO A 66 -2.34 13.20 -17.66
CA PRO A 66 -1.79 14.24 -18.50
C PRO A 66 -2.52 14.37 -19.83
N LEU A 67 -2.95 13.24 -20.41
CA LEU A 67 -3.71 13.23 -21.66
C LEU A 67 -5.06 13.95 -21.52
N THR A 68 -5.85 13.62 -20.49
CA THR A 68 -7.16 14.21 -20.27
C THR A 68 -7.07 15.69 -19.91
N TRP A 69 -6.08 16.05 -19.09
CA TRP A 69 -5.83 17.45 -18.73
C TRP A 69 -5.45 18.29 -19.95
N ASN A 70 -4.50 17.82 -20.77
CA ASN A 70 -4.11 18.50 -22.00
C ASN A 70 -5.30 18.66 -22.94
N ALA A 71 -6.07 17.58 -23.17
CA ALA A 71 -7.26 17.64 -24.02
C ALA A 71 -8.28 18.67 -23.51
N GLY A 72 -8.55 18.70 -22.21
CA GLY A 72 -9.45 19.69 -21.60
C GLY A 72 -8.93 21.13 -21.75
N TYR A 73 -7.63 21.34 -21.56
CA TYR A 73 -7.01 22.65 -21.73
C TYR A 73 -7.10 23.14 -23.19
N TYR A 74 -6.83 22.27 -24.17
CA TYR A 74 -6.99 22.61 -25.60
C TYR A 74 -8.43 23.01 -25.91
N VAL A 75 -9.44 22.30 -25.37
CA VAL A 75 -10.85 22.67 -25.56
C VAL A 75 -11.14 24.07 -25.00
N ILE A 76 -10.67 24.39 -23.78
CA ILE A 76 -10.85 25.72 -23.17
C ILE A 76 -10.14 26.81 -24.00
N TYR A 77 -8.94 26.53 -24.49
CA TYR A 77 -8.18 27.44 -25.34
C TYR A 77 -8.95 27.77 -26.63
N TYR A 78 -9.43 26.76 -27.36
CA TYR A 78 -10.22 26.97 -28.59
C TYR A 78 -11.54 27.71 -28.33
N ILE A 79 -12.23 27.41 -27.23
CA ILE A 79 -13.43 28.15 -26.83
C ILE A 79 -13.09 29.62 -26.56
N SER A 80 -12.00 29.89 -25.86
CA SER A 80 -11.62 31.26 -25.50
C SER A 80 -11.20 32.07 -26.73
N LEU A 81 -10.55 31.43 -27.70
CA LEU A 81 -10.26 32.01 -29.01
C LEU A 81 -11.55 32.42 -29.74
N MET A 82 -12.60 31.57 -29.70
CA MET A 82 -13.91 31.90 -30.29
C MET A 82 -14.59 33.11 -29.63
N PHE A 83 -14.31 33.39 -28.34
CA PHE A 83 -14.84 34.56 -27.63
C PHE A 83 -13.91 35.78 -27.64
N GLY A 84 -12.85 35.76 -28.46
CA GLY A 84 -11.91 36.88 -28.58
C GLY A 84 -11.10 37.16 -27.31
N LYS A 85 -11.05 36.21 -26.37
CA LYS A 85 -10.17 36.30 -25.20
C LYS A 85 -8.83 35.69 -25.58
N GLY A 86 -7.78 36.51 -25.66
CA GLY A 86 -6.41 36.05 -25.84
C GLY A 86 -5.96 35.29 -24.59
N ILE A 87 -6.04 33.96 -24.62
CA ILE A 87 -5.34 33.09 -23.67
C ILE A 87 -3.99 32.74 -24.28
N GLN A 88 -2.97 32.66 -23.45
CA GLN A 88 -1.64 32.20 -23.84
C GLN A 88 -1.74 30.80 -24.46
N GLU A 89 -1.00 30.56 -25.55
CA GLU A 89 -1.01 29.26 -26.21
C GLU A 89 -0.63 28.15 -25.22
N PRO A 90 -1.27 26.97 -25.29
CA PRO A 90 -0.85 25.81 -24.52
C PRO A 90 0.63 25.55 -24.79
N GLY A 91 1.48 25.77 -23.78
CA GLY A 91 2.87 25.35 -23.83
C GLY A 91 2.98 23.84 -24.04
N GLU A 92 4.10 23.40 -24.61
CA GLU A 92 4.41 21.98 -24.79
C GLU A 92 4.45 21.28 -23.42
N TRP A 93 3.39 20.52 -23.15
CA TRP A 93 3.20 19.66 -21.97
C TRP A 93 3.10 20.40 -20.63
N LEU A 94 1.87 20.40 -20.08
CA LEU A 94 1.57 20.39 -18.64
C LEU A 94 2.71 20.90 -17.73
N GLU A 95 2.98 22.20 -17.77
CA GLU A 95 3.91 22.86 -16.86
C GLU A 95 3.29 23.01 -15.47
N MET A 96 2.75 21.94 -14.91
CA MET A 96 2.43 21.91 -13.50
C MET A 96 3.73 21.71 -12.73
N ASP A 97 4.33 22.82 -12.30
CA ASP A 97 5.53 22.83 -11.44
C ASP A 97 5.37 21.96 -10.18
N TYR A 98 4.12 21.69 -9.78
CA TYR A 98 3.77 20.78 -8.69
C TYR A 98 4.13 19.30 -8.94
N PHE A 99 4.21 18.87 -10.20
CA PHE A 99 4.50 17.48 -10.59
C PHE A 99 5.79 17.32 -11.41
N LYS A 100 6.45 18.43 -11.77
CA LYS A 100 7.79 18.40 -12.36
C LYS A 100 8.80 18.03 -11.28
N THR A 101 9.53 16.94 -11.52
CA THR A 101 10.62 16.51 -10.65
C THR A 101 11.81 16.08 -11.50
N THR A 102 13.02 16.33 -11.00
CA THR A 102 14.24 15.82 -11.63
C THR A 102 14.40 14.38 -11.21
N VAL A 103 13.99 13.47 -12.10
CA VAL A 103 13.98 12.04 -11.81
C VAL A 103 15.40 11.49 -12.03
N GLY A 104 16.19 11.44 -10.96
CA GLY A 104 17.42 10.65 -10.96
C GLY A 104 17.12 9.16 -10.99
N ASP A 105 18.09 8.34 -11.38
CA ASP A 105 17.96 6.88 -11.37
C ASP A 105 17.49 6.36 -10.01
N VAL A 106 17.94 6.98 -8.92
CA VAL A 106 17.57 6.65 -7.53
C VAL A 106 16.05 6.68 -7.29
N CYS A 107 15.32 7.47 -8.07
CA CYS A 107 13.87 7.64 -7.92
C CYS A 107 13.06 6.61 -8.72
N LYS A 108 13.68 5.95 -9.69
CA LYS A 108 13.06 4.92 -10.53
C LYS A 108 13.22 3.55 -9.85
N LEU A 109 12.10 2.83 -9.78
CA LEU A 109 12.02 1.49 -9.21
C LEU A 109 12.72 0.47 -10.14
N VAL A 110 12.51 0.62 -11.44
CA VAL A 110 13.22 -0.10 -12.51
C VAL A 110 14.09 0.91 -13.26
N VAL A 111 15.41 0.71 -13.23
CA VAL A 111 16.34 1.53 -14.03
C VAL A 111 16.24 1.07 -15.48
N PRO A 112 15.84 1.94 -16.43
CA PRO A 112 15.87 1.56 -17.83
C PRO A 112 17.33 1.35 -18.28
N TYR A 113 17.62 0.28 -19.03
CA TYR A 113 18.96 0.00 -19.57
C TYR A 113 19.51 1.08 -20.52
N LEU A 114 18.67 2.06 -20.91
CA LEU A 114 18.99 3.15 -21.82
C LEU A 114 18.93 4.50 -21.07
N THR A 115 19.86 4.75 -20.15
CA THR A 115 19.97 6.03 -19.46
C THR A 115 20.88 6.98 -20.25
N LYS A 116 20.30 7.86 -21.08
CA LYS A 116 21.01 8.99 -21.70
C LYS A 116 20.45 10.37 -21.33
N ASN A 117 19.44 10.44 -20.47
CA ASN A 117 18.84 11.73 -20.07
C ASN A 117 18.88 11.91 -18.55
N ASP A 118 20.09 11.91 -17.97
CA ASP A 118 20.27 12.40 -16.61
C ASP A 118 19.93 13.90 -16.56
N GLY A 119 18.92 14.25 -15.77
CA GLY A 119 18.64 15.64 -15.39
C GLY A 119 17.56 16.37 -16.20
N GLN A 120 16.88 15.72 -17.15
CA GLN A 120 15.70 16.32 -17.76
C GLN A 120 14.52 16.27 -16.77
N PRO A 121 13.77 17.38 -16.58
CA PRO A 121 12.59 17.35 -15.75
C PRO A 121 11.53 16.45 -16.40
N GLU A 122 11.07 15.43 -15.67
CA GLU A 122 9.95 14.60 -16.09
C GLU A 122 8.73 14.94 -15.23
N VAL A 123 7.55 14.96 -15.84
CA VAL A 123 6.28 15.11 -15.10
C VAL A 123 5.87 13.73 -14.61
N VAL A 124 5.96 13.51 -13.30
CA VAL A 124 5.57 12.25 -12.66
C VAL A 124 4.53 12.57 -11.61
N ILE A 125 3.29 12.15 -11.84
CA ILE A 125 2.17 12.40 -10.92
C ILE A 125 2.32 11.52 -9.68
N SER A 126 2.64 10.24 -9.91
CA SER A 126 2.82 9.23 -8.88
C SER A 126 3.98 8.33 -9.27
N SER A 127 5.01 8.19 -8.45
CA SER A 127 6.00 7.14 -8.70
C SER A 127 5.44 5.75 -8.36
N GLU A 128 5.91 4.73 -9.07
CA GLU A 128 5.52 3.32 -8.81
C GLU A 128 5.87 2.91 -7.39
N TRP A 129 7.06 3.32 -6.92
CA TRP A 129 7.52 3.06 -5.55
C TRP A 129 6.52 3.62 -4.54
N MET A 130 6.11 4.88 -4.69
CA MET A 130 5.22 5.55 -3.74
C MET A 130 3.81 4.98 -3.78
N ALA A 131 3.31 4.65 -4.97
CA ALA A 131 2.03 3.98 -5.16
C ALA A 131 1.99 2.61 -4.46
N MET A 132 3.01 1.77 -4.67
CA MET A 132 3.09 0.45 -4.04
C MET A 132 3.14 0.56 -2.51
N VAL A 133 4.00 1.42 -1.95
CA VAL A 133 4.09 1.56 -0.49
C VAL A 133 2.80 2.12 0.11
N SER A 134 2.19 3.11 -0.54
CA SER A 134 0.91 3.68 -0.09
C SER A 134 -0.20 2.64 -0.11
N PHE A 135 -0.27 1.84 -1.18
CA PHE A 135 -1.20 0.72 -1.29
C PHE A 135 -1.00 -0.27 -0.14
N PHE A 136 0.25 -0.67 0.11
CA PHE A 136 0.58 -1.55 1.23
C PHE A 136 0.15 -0.98 2.58
N VAL A 137 0.54 0.27 2.88
CA VAL A 137 0.18 0.92 4.16
C VAL A 137 -1.33 1.03 4.31
N GLY A 138 -2.04 1.47 3.28
CA GLY A 138 -3.51 1.57 3.29
C GLY A 138 -4.18 0.23 3.53
N TYR A 139 -3.70 -0.82 2.87
CA TYR A 139 -4.17 -2.19 3.08
C TYR A 139 -3.94 -2.66 4.52
N MET A 140 -2.73 -2.46 5.06
CA MET A 140 -2.36 -2.90 6.41
C MET A 140 -3.13 -2.16 7.50
N ILE A 141 -3.37 -0.85 7.33
CA ILE A 141 -4.21 -0.07 8.23
C ILE A 141 -5.64 -0.60 8.21
N CYS A 142 -6.21 -0.85 7.03
CA CYS A 142 -7.56 -1.40 6.92
C CYS A 142 -7.66 -2.79 7.59
N ASN A 143 -6.68 -3.67 7.34
CA ASN A 143 -6.62 -4.98 7.99
C ASN A 143 -6.57 -4.88 9.52
N ALA A 144 -5.71 -3.99 10.06
CA ALA A 144 -5.62 -3.76 11.49
C ALA A 144 -6.91 -3.20 12.09
N LEU A 145 -7.53 -2.20 11.44
CA LEU A 145 -8.76 -1.58 11.92
C LEU A 145 -9.94 -2.56 11.91
N GLN A 146 -10.09 -3.34 10.84
CA GLN A 146 -11.12 -4.36 10.74
C GLN A 146 -10.95 -5.43 11.81
N LEU A 147 -9.73 -5.86 12.09
CA LEU A 147 -9.45 -6.83 13.14
C LEU A 147 -9.65 -6.26 14.56
N TYR A 148 -9.39 -4.97 14.76
CA TYR A 148 -9.65 -4.27 16.01
C TYR A 148 -11.16 -4.15 16.28
N ASN A 149 -11.91 -3.77 15.24
CA ASN A 149 -13.36 -3.60 15.26
C ASN A 149 -14.15 -4.92 15.13
N ALA A 150 -13.48 -6.01 14.74
CA ALA A 150 -14.06 -7.35 14.73
C ALA A 150 -14.35 -7.77 16.16
N ASP A 151 -15.48 -7.32 16.69
CA ASP A 151 -16.04 -7.91 17.88
C ASP A 151 -16.37 -9.37 17.59
N ILE A 152 -16.50 -10.17 18.64
CA ILE A 152 -17.09 -11.49 18.52
C ILE A 152 -18.57 -11.22 18.24
N PHE A 153 -18.87 -10.82 17.00
CA PHE A 153 -20.19 -10.39 16.58
C PHE A 153 -21.13 -11.57 16.79
N ASN A 154 -22.00 -11.40 17.78
CA ASN A 154 -23.17 -12.21 18.05
C ASN A 154 -22.91 -13.62 18.62
N SER A 155 -23.54 -13.84 19.77
CA SER A 155 -24.19 -15.11 20.15
C SER A 155 -23.32 -16.20 20.81
N ALA A 156 -23.80 -16.67 21.96
CA ALA A 156 -23.38 -17.88 22.69
C ALA A 156 -22.13 -17.82 23.61
N ALA A 157 -21.05 -17.11 23.27
CA ALA A 157 -19.82 -17.20 24.10
C ALA A 157 -19.90 -16.46 25.46
N LEU A 158 -20.71 -15.39 25.57
CA LEU A 158 -20.88 -14.65 26.83
C LEU A 158 -21.78 -15.37 27.85
N ASN A 159 -22.58 -16.35 27.39
CA ASN A 159 -23.38 -17.21 28.28
C ASN A 159 -22.67 -18.53 28.61
N SER A 160 -21.41 -18.67 28.19
CA SER A 160 -20.56 -19.80 28.57
C SER A 160 -19.99 -19.59 29.97
N PRO A 161 -19.81 -20.64 30.79
CA PRO A 161 -19.09 -20.56 32.06
C PRO A 161 -17.67 -19.96 31.95
N ASP A 162 -17.12 -19.83 30.73
CA ASP A 162 -15.78 -19.31 30.45
C ASP A 162 -15.72 -17.83 30.01
N ALA A 163 -16.75 -17.03 30.30
CA ALA A 163 -16.85 -15.62 29.85
C ALA A 163 -15.60 -14.77 30.21
N ALA A 164 -15.08 -14.90 31.44
CA ALA A 164 -13.90 -14.15 31.88
C ALA A 164 -12.63 -14.51 31.07
N SER A 165 -12.47 -15.77 30.68
CA SER A 165 -11.34 -16.21 29.86
C SER A 165 -11.43 -15.66 28.43
N THR A 166 -12.66 -15.51 27.92
CA THR A 166 -12.93 -14.99 26.58
C THR A 166 -12.65 -13.50 26.51
N GLU A 167 -13.08 -12.73 27.52
CA GLU A 167 -12.80 -11.31 27.62
C GLU A 167 -11.29 -11.03 27.67
N ALA A 168 -10.54 -11.80 28.46
CA ALA A 168 -9.08 -11.69 28.52
C ALA A 168 -8.42 -11.95 27.16
N LYS A 169 -8.89 -12.94 26.39
CA LYS A 169 -8.40 -13.23 25.03
C LYS A 169 -8.69 -12.09 24.05
N VAL A 170 -9.91 -11.53 24.09
CA VAL A 170 -10.29 -10.38 23.26
C VAL A 170 -9.43 -9.16 23.57
N LYS A 171 -9.25 -8.85 24.86
CA LYS A 171 -8.40 -7.73 25.30
C LYS A 171 -6.95 -7.91 24.83
N LYS A 172 -6.40 -9.12 24.95
CA LYS A 172 -5.05 -9.44 24.46
C LYS A 172 -4.94 -9.24 22.94
N ARG A 173 -5.92 -9.72 22.17
CA ARG A 173 -5.97 -9.54 20.71
C ARG A 173 -6.03 -8.06 20.32
N LYS A 174 -6.97 -7.30 20.91
CA LYS A 174 -7.11 -5.85 20.64
C LYS A 174 -5.82 -5.10 20.99
N GLY A 175 -5.14 -5.47 22.08
CA GLY A 175 -3.82 -4.92 22.43
C GLY A 175 -2.74 -5.22 21.39
N GLN A 176 -2.64 -6.46 20.90
CA GLN A 176 -1.69 -6.83 19.84
C GLN A 176 -1.93 -6.06 18.55
N VAL A 177 -3.20 -5.90 18.15
CA VAL A 177 -3.58 -5.15 16.95
C VAL A 177 -3.28 -3.66 17.11
N MET A 178 -3.52 -3.08 18.28
CA MET A 178 -3.20 -1.67 18.55
C MET A 178 -1.69 -1.40 18.44
N ILE A 179 -0.85 -2.29 18.96
CA ILE A 179 0.61 -2.20 18.80
C ILE A 179 0.98 -2.26 17.32
N ALA A 180 0.43 -3.21 16.57
CA ALA A 180 0.68 -3.34 15.13
C ALA A 180 0.27 -2.07 14.35
N LEU A 181 -0.91 -1.50 14.65
CA LEU A 181 -1.39 -0.27 14.02
C LEU A 181 -0.45 0.91 14.28
N ILE A 182 0.01 1.09 15.51
CA ILE A 182 0.98 2.13 15.86
C ILE A 182 2.29 1.93 15.09
N SER A 183 2.80 0.69 15.02
CA SER A 183 3.99 0.38 14.25
C SER A 183 3.85 0.68 12.76
N ILE A 184 2.69 0.37 12.16
CA ILE A 184 2.41 0.68 10.74
C ILE A 184 2.39 2.18 10.49
N ILE A 185 1.75 2.96 11.38
CA ILE A 185 1.70 4.42 11.25
C ILE A 185 3.10 5.03 11.36
N LEU A 186 3.90 4.61 12.35
CA LEU A 186 5.28 5.09 12.50
C LEU A 186 6.13 4.73 11.29
N PHE A 187 6.03 3.49 10.80
CA PHE A 187 6.71 3.04 9.59
C PHE A 187 6.33 3.90 8.38
N ALA A 188 5.03 4.15 8.19
CA ALA A 188 4.54 5.00 7.10
C ALA A 188 5.10 6.43 7.20
N LEU A 189 5.07 7.05 8.39
CA LEU A 189 5.59 8.40 8.58
C LEU A 189 7.10 8.50 8.29
N ILE A 190 7.89 7.53 8.74
CA ILE A 190 9.34 7.48 8.49
C ILE A 190 9.63 7.39 6.99
N ILE A 191 8.89 6.53 6.28
CA ILE A 191 9.07 6.33 4.84
C ILE A 191 8.64 7.56 4.05
N LEU A 192 7.49 8.16 4.40
CA LEU A 192 7.02 9.39 3.75
C LEU A 192 8.02 10.53 3.96
N TRP A 193 8.52 10.69 5.17
CA TRP A 193 9.55 11.68 5.50
C TRP A 193 10.82 11.45 4.67
N TYR A 194 11.30 10.21 4.59
CA TYR A 194 12.45 9.86 3.76
C TYR A 194 12.21 10.20 2.29
N ARG A 195 11.03 9.84 1.75
CA ARG A 195 10.69 10.06 0.35
C ARG A 195 10.66 11.54 0.00
N ILE A 196 10.07 12.37 0.85
CA ILE A 196 10.04 13.84 0.67
C ILE A 196 11.47 14.42 0.66
N ASN A 197 12.33 13.98 1.58
CA ASN A 197 13.70 14.49 1.67
C ASN A 197 14.63 13.96 0.56
N SER A 198 14.28 12.85 -0.09
CA SER A 198 15.05 12.31 -1.23
C SER A 198 14.96 13.16 -2.49
N GLY A 199 14.00 14.09 -2.56
CA GLY A 199 13.78 14.95 -3.73
C GLY A 199 13.13 14.23 -4.93
N CYS A 200 12.81 12.94 -4.79
CA CYS A 200 12.19 12.17 -5.87
C CYS A 200 10.77 12.64 -6.19
N GLU A 201 10.04 13.16 -5.21
CA GLU A 201 8.65 13.61 -5.35
C GLU A 201 8.44 14.90 -4.55
N LYS A 202 7.56 15.77 -5.06
CA LYS A 202 7.10 16.95 -4.31
C LYS A 202 6.10 16.51 -3.24
N TRP A 203 6.04 17.26 -2.14
CA TRP A 203 5.17 16.95 -1.00
C TRP A 203 3.68 16.76 -1.40
N ILE A 204 3.19 17.56 -2.35
CA ILE A 204 1.81 17.48 -2.84
C ILE A 204 1.57 16.16 -3.59
N GLY A 205 2.52 15.74 -4.45
CA GLY A 205 2.46 14.46 -5.16
C GLY A 205 2.51 13.28 -4.19
N VAL A 206 3.35 13.36 -3.15
CA VAL A 206 3.40 12.36 -2.07
C VAL A 206 2.06 12.24 -1.36
N LEU A 207 1.42 13.37 -0.99
CA LEU A 207 0.13 13.36 -0.30
C LEU A 207 -1.00 12.81 -1.18
N LEU A 208 -1.08 13.25 -2.44
CA LEU A 208 -2.08 12.78 -3.39
C LEU A 208 -1.91 11.29 -3.70
N THR A 209 -0.66 10.84 -3.89
CA THR A 209 -0.36 9.42 -4.13
C THR A 209 -0.69 8.58 -2.89
N ALA A 210 -0.31 9.05 -1.70
CA ALA A 210 -0.63 8.39 -0.44
C ALA A 210 -2.14 8.23 -0.23
N ALA A 211 -2.91 9.29 -0.48
CA ALA A 211 -4.36 9.25 -0.37
C ALA A 211 -4.98 8.33 -1.45
N GLY A 212 -4.60 8.50 -2.72
CA GLY A 212 -5.16 7.74 -3.83
C GLY A 212 -4.84 6.24 -3.77
N PHE A 213 -3.57 5.88 -3.58
CA PHE A 213 -3.18 4.47 -3.51
C PHE A 213 -3.43 3.85 -2.15
N GLY A 214 -3.40 4.62 -1.06
CA GLY A 214 -3.84 4.16 0.25
C GLY A 214 -5.31 3.79 0.27
N THR A 215 -6.17 4.61 -0.35
CA THR A 215 -7.60 4.27 -0.53
C THR A 215 -7.79 3.10 -1.49
N ALA A 216 -6.99 2.97 -2.55
CA ALA A 216 -7.01 1.78 -3.41
C ALA A 216 -6.65 0.50 -2.61
N GLY A 217 -5.66 0.56 -1.71
CA GLY A 217 -5.33 -0.53 -0.80
C GLY A 217 -6.47 -0.90 0.14
N TYR A 218 -7.19 0.10 0.67
CA TYR A 218 -8.40 -0.09 1.45
C TYR A 218 -9.50 -0.83 0.65
N TYR A 219 -9.79 -0.38 -0.58
CA TYR A 219 -10.83 -1.03 -1.40
C TYR A 219 -10.42 -2.42 -1.86
N TRP A 220 -9.13 -2.67 -2.08
CA TRP A 220 -8.64 -4.01 -2.36
C TRP A 220 -8.85 -4.94 -1.17
N TYR A 221 -8.54 -4.48 0.05
CA TYR A 221 -8.86 -5.21 1.27
C TYR A 221 -10.36 -5.52 1.37
N ASP A 222 -11.20 -4.50 1.18
CA ASP A 222 -12.65 -4.62 1.29
C ASP A 222 -13.21 -5.65 0.30
N LEU A 223 -12.78 -5.59 -0.96
CA LEU A 223 -13.13 -6.56 -2.00
C LEU A 223 -12.75 -8.00 -1.61
N LEU A 224 -11.54 -8.21 -1.10
CA LEU A 224 -11.11 -9.54 -0.64
C LEU A 224 -11.89 -10.01 0.59
N SER A 225 -12.25 -9.08 1.47
CA SER A 225 -13.01 -9.39 2.69
C SER A 225 -14.44 -9.85 2.37
N MET A 226 -15.06 -9.27 1.33
CA MET A 226 -16.39 -9.65 0.84
C MET A 226 -16.41 -11.07 0.27
N VAL A 227 -15.40 -11.41 -0.55
CA VAL A 227 -15.31 -12.74 -1.18
C VAL A 227 -14.91 -13.83 -0.17
N GLY A 228 -14.02 -13.50 0.77
CA GLY A 228 -13.39 -14.47 1.67
C GLY A 228 -13.90 -14.51 3.10
N GLN A 229 -15.04 -13.88 3.41
CA GLN A 229 -15.56 -13.71 4.78
C GLN A 229 -14.49 -13.15 5.74
N GLY A 230 -13.68 -12.21 5.27
CA GLY A 230 -12.58 -11.60 6.02
C GLY A 230 -11.32 -12.46 6.20
N ARG A 231 -11.32 -13.74 5.81
CA ARG A 231 -10.14 -14.63 5.92
C ARG A 231 -9.14 -14.42 4.79
N LEU A 232 -9.63 -14.20 3.58
CA LEU A 232 -8.78 -13.93 2.41
C LEU A 232 -8.14 -12.54 2.43
N SER A 233 -8.61 -11.63 3.28
CA SER A 233 -8.05 -10.29 3.41
C SER A 233 -7.06 -10.16 4.58
N ASP A 234 -7.04 -11.13 5.50
CA ASP A 234 -6.28 -11.02 6.75
C ASP A 234 -4.81 -11.47 6.65
N ILE A 235 -3.92 -10.49 6.45
CA ILE A 235 -2.47 -10.74 6.35
C ILE A 235 -1.87 -11.14 7.70
N PHE A 236 -2.38 -10.62 8.82
CA PHE A 236 -1.86 -10.99 10.14
C PHE A 236 -2.16 -12.44 10.53
N GLY A 237 -3.09 -13.10 9.83
CA GLY A 237 -3.51 -14.48 10.11
C GLY A 237 -4.18 -14.64 11.47
N ILE A 238 -4.67 -13.55 12.06
CA ILE A 238 -5.36 -13.55 13.35
C ILE A 238 -6.82 -14.01 13.17
N ALA A 239 -7.49 -13.60 12.10
CA ALA A 239 -8.83 -14.03 11.73
C ALA A 239 -8.88 -15.55 11.46
N ASN A 240 -7.82 -16.14 10.91
CA ASN A 240 -7.72 -17.59 10.71
C ASN A 240 -7.62 -18.36 12.03
N ARG A 241 -7.21 -17.71 13.12
CA ARG A 241 -7.21 -18.28 14.48
C ARG A 241 -8.55 -18.11 15.19
N LEU A 242 -9.44 -17.28 14.66
CA LEU A 242 -10.81 -17.16 15.16
C LEU A 242 -11.64 -18.29 14.55
N LEU A 243 -12.31 -19.05 15.43
CA LEU A 243 -13.27 -20.06 15.02
C LEU A 243 -14.32 -19.41 14.12
N ALA A 244 -14.68 -20.09 13.02
CA ALA A 244 -15.78 -19.63 12.19
C ALA A 244 -17.06 -19.58 13.05
N PRO A 245 -17.95 -18.61 12.85
CA PRO A 245 -19.24 -18.57 13.57
C PRO A 245 -20.04 -19.88 13.43
N SER A 246 -19.87 -20.60 12.32
CA SER A 246 -20.46 -21.92 12.09
C SER A 246 -19.91 -23.02 13.00
N ALA A 247 -18.66 -22.92 13.46
CA ALA A 247 -18.03 -23.88 14.39
C ALA A 247 -18.44 -23.64 15.86
N ILE A 248 -18.99 -22.47 16.18
CA ILE A 248 -19.49 -22.13 17.52
C ILE A 248 -20.95 -22.59 17.68
N LYS A 249 -21.66 -22.81 16.56
CA LYS A 249 -22.95 -23.50 16.55
C LYS A 249 -22.68 -24.98 16.86
N ASN A 250 -22.63 -25.32 18.15
CA ASN A 250 -22.61 -26.69 18.68
C ASN A 250 -23.86 -27.45 18.21
N GLY A 251 -23.91 -27.86 16.94
CA GLY A 251 -24.68 -29.02 16.54
C GLY A 251 -23.90 -30.27 16.98
N PRO A 252 -24.58 -31.34 17.43
CA PRO A 252 -23.90 -32.59 17.73
C PRO A 252 -23.14 -33.06 16.47
N ILE A 253 -21.81 -33.07 16.54
CA ILE A 253 -20.97 -33.67 15.51
C ILE A 253 -21.09 -35.18 15.71
N ALA A 254 -21.95 -35.83 14.93
CA ALA A 254 -21.99 -37.28 14.87
C ALA A 254 -20.73 -37.77 14.15
N CYS A 255 -19.76 -38.27 14.91
CA CYS A 255 -18.68 -39.08 14.33
C CYS A 255 -19.31 -40.37 13.81
N VAL A 256 -19.57 -40.44 12.50
CA VAL A 256 -20.06 -41.68 11.87
C VAL A 256 -18.85 -42.61 11.70
N PRO A 257 -18.87 -43.84 12.28
CA PRO A 257 -17.79 -44.79 12.06
C PRO A 257 -17.73 -45.16 10.58
N ILE A 258 -16.52 -45.11 10.00
CA ILE A 258 -16.27 -45.60 8.64
C ILE A 258 -16.35 -47.13 8.70
N PRO A 259 -17.25 -47.79 7.96
CA PRO A 259 -17.31 -49.24 7.92
C PRO A 259 -16.00 -49.78 7.34
N SER A 260 -15.36 -50.67 8.10
CA SER A 260 -14.19 -51.46 7.71
C SER A 260 -14.50 -52.45 6.59
#